data_AF-A0A661FYI5-F1
#
_entry.id   AF-A0A661FYI5-F1
#
_cell.length_a   1.000
_cell.length_b   1.000
_cell.length_c   1.000
_cell.angle_alpha   90.00
_cell.angle_beta   90.00
_cell.angle_gamma   90.00
#
_symmetry.space_group_name_H-M   'P 1'
#
loop_
_entity.id
_entity.type
_entity.pdbx_description
1 polymer ?
#
loop_
_entity_poly.entity_id
_entity_poly.type
_entity_poly.pdbx_seq_one_letter_code
_entity_poly.pdbx_strand_id
1 'polypeptide(L)'
;MFLRYFKIDFVILISLLCLFYAGQNVANLDACYQTFAYVMGNADHQAYPDSFIPAIQSPALIWLTLVLVVGLEFTAGLLAAKGAWDLWSVRKAPAASFNAAKKYALLGCCTGLIVWLGLFTVFGGALFQMWQTEIGAGSLAGAFQFFMACGLVFFIVNSPDE
;
A
#
# COMPACT_ATOMS: atom_id res chain seq x y z
N MET A 1 -18.66 20.25 -9.12
CA MET A 1 -19.05 20.48 -7.70
C MET A 1 -19.18 19.17 -6.90
N PHE A 2 -20.16 18.29 -7.16
CA PHE A 2 -20.36 17.04 -6.38
C PHE A 2 -19.17 16.07 -6.45
N LEU A 3 -18.61 15.86 -7.65
CA LEU A 3 -17.45 14.98 -7.86
C LEU A 3 -16.20 15.38 -7.05
N ARG A 4 -16.05 16.65 -6.67
CA ARG A 4 -14.94 17.08 -5.81
C ARG A 4 -15.04 16.45 -4.42
N TYR A 5 -16.24 16.36 -3.88
CA TYR A 5 -16.47 15.75 -2.58
C TYR A 5 -16.16 14.24 -2.62
N PHE A 6 -16.59 13.51 -3.65
CA PHE A 6 -16.20 12.10 -3.81
C PHE A 6 -14.70 11.91 -3.98
N LYS A 7 -14.01 12.78 -4.73
CA LYS A 7 -12.54 12.73 -4.81
C LYS A 7 -11.91 12.87 -3.41
N ILE A 8 -12.43 13.78 -2.58
CA ILE A 8 -11.94 13.96 -1.21
C ILE A 8 -12.25 12.73 -0.35
N ASP A 9 -13.50 12.26 -0.36
CA ASP A 9 -13.95 11.12 0.43
C ASP A 9 -13.16 9.86 0.08
N PHE A 10 -12.91 9.59 -1.20
CA PHE A 10 -12.09 8.46 -1.62
C PHE A 10 -10.64 8.58 -1.15
N VAL A 11 -10.06 9.78 -1.16
CA VAL A 11 -8.70 10.00 -0.62
C VAL A 11 -8.67 9.80 0.89
N ILE A 12 -9.72 10.21 1.61
CA ILE A 12 -9.87 9.93 3.05
C ILE A 12 -9.92 8.41 3.28
N LEU A 13 -10.70 7.67 2.49
CA LEU A 13 -10.79 6.22 2.61
C LEU A 13 -9.44 5.54 2.33
N ILE A 14 -8.68 5.98 1.33
CA ILE A 14 -7.31 5.49 1.10
C ILE A 14 -6.41 5.81 2.30
N SER A 15 -6.49 7.01 2.86
CA SER A 15 -5.73 7.38 4.06
C SER A 15 -6.03 6.44 5.23
N LEU A 16 -7.31 6.25 5.55
CA LEU A 16 -7.75 5.39 6.64
C LEU A 16 -7.35 3.93 6.41
N LEU A 17 -7.51 3.42 5.18
CA LEU A 17 -7.09 2.08 4.81
C LEU A 17 -5.60 1.87 5.11
N CYS A 18 -4.74 2.75 4.61
CA CYS A 18 -3.29 2.67 4.84
C CYS A 18 -2.93 2.76 6.34
N LEU A 19 -3.49 3.75 7.05
CA LEU A 19 -3.16 3.98 8.46
C LEU A 19 -3.67 2.87 9.38
N PHE A 20 -4.83 2.29 9.08
CA PHE A 20 -5.37 1.19 9.88
C PHE A 20 -4.58 -0.09 9.66
N TYR A 21 -4.20 -0.43 8.42
CA TYR A 21 -3.32 -1.58 8.19
C TYR A 21 -1.95 -1.39 8.83
N ALA A 22 -1.32 -0.21 8.68
CA ALA A 22 -0.05 0.10 9.33
C ALA A 22 -0.16 -0.01 10.86
N GLY A 23 -1.24 0.54 11.44
CA GLY A 23 -1.52 0.47 12.87
C GLY A 23 -1.74 -0.96 13.36
N GLN A 24 -2.48 -1.78 12.60
CA GLN A 24 -2.68 -3.19 12.93
C GLN A 24 -1.38 -4.00 12.82
N ASN A 25 -0.52 -3.69 11.85
CA ASN A 25 0.80 -4.31 11.73
C ASN A 25 1.68 -4.00 12.95
N VAL A 26 1.65 -2.77 13.45
CA VAL A 26 2.37 -2.38 14.69
C VAL A 26 1.74 -3.04 15.92
N ALA A 27 0.42 -3.09 16.02
CA ALA A 27 -0.27 -3.72 17.15
C ALA A 27 -0.02 -5.24 17.22
N ASN A 28 0.27 -5.87 16.08
CA ASN A 28 0.52 -7.30 15.95
C ASN A 28 1.97 -7.58 15.49
N LEU A 29 2.93 -6.82 16.01
CA LEU A 29 4.30 -6.77 15.50
C LEU A 29 4.98 -8.14 15.41
N ASP A 30 4.79 -9.00 16.42
CA ASP A 30 5.35 -10.35 16.42
C ASP A 30 4.77 -11.21 15.30
N ALA A 31 3.43 -11.22 15.14
CA ALA A 31 2.76 -11.95 14.07
C ALA A 31 3.14 -11.41 12.68
N CYS A 32 3.29 -10.09 12.57
CA CYS A 32 3.77 -9.43 11.37
C CYS A 32 5.20 -9.90 11.02
N TYR A 33 6.13 -9.86 11.98
CA TYR A 33 7.49 -10.37 11.81
C TYR A 33 7.52 -11.83 11.37
N GLN A 34 6.72 -12.70 12.00
CA GLN A 34 6.66 -14.12 11.62
C GLN A 34 6.15 -14.31 10.19
N THR A 35 5.21 -13.48 9.73
CA THR A 35 4.72 -13.52 8.35
C THR A 35 5.83 -13.16 7.35
N PHE A 36 6.61 -12.11 7.62
CA PHE A 36 7.76 -11.75 6.80
C PHE A 36 8.84 -12.83 6.82
N ALA A 37 9.16 -13.39 7.99
CA ALA A 37 10.13 -14.46 8.13
C ALA A 37 9.71 -15.72 7.36
N TYR A 38 8.42 -16.07 7.41
CA TYR A 38 7.84 -17.20 6.71
C TYR A 38 7.97 -17.04 5.19
N VAL A 39 7.57 -15.89 4.65
CA VAL A 39 7.63 -15.61 3.20
C VAL A 39 9.08 -15.49 2.73
N MET A 40 9.90 -14.68 3.39
CA MET A 40 11.30 -14.46 2.98
C MET A 40 12.16 -15.72 3.16
N GLY A 41 11.77 -16.61 4.08
CA GLY A 41 12.41 -17.90 4.32
C GLY A 41 12.04 -19.00 3.33
N ASN A 42 11.16 -18.75 2.36
CA ASN A 42 10.60 -19.74 1.43
C ASN A 42 9.99 -20.96 2.16
N ALA A 43 9.37 -20.75 3.32
CA ALA A 43 8.80 -21.83 4.12
C ALA A 43 7.68 -22.55 3.34
N ASP A 44 7.68 -23.88 3.40
CA ASP A 44 6.65 -24.74 2.83
C ASP A 44 6.43 -24.60 1.30
N HIS A 45 7.46 -24.21 0.55
CA HIS A 45 7.41 -24.20 -0.92
C HIS A 45 7.43 -25.63 -1.48
N GLN A 46 6.26 -26.12 -1.91
CA GLN A 46 6.11 -27.46 -2.49
C GLN A 46 5.95 -27.45 -4.03
N ALA A 47 5.40 -26.38 -4.61
CA ALA A 47 5.11 -26.31 -6.05
C ALA A 47 6.34 -25.93 -6.87
N TYR A 48 7.12 -24.96 -6.38
CA TYR A 48 8.42 -24.56 -6.90
C TYR A 48 9.41 -24.56 -5.73
N PRO A 49 10.08 -25.70 -5.49
CA PRO A 49 11.00 -25.87 -4.36
C PRO A 49 12.31 -25.11 -4.55
N ASP A 50 12.73 -24.88 -5.81
CA ASP A 50 13.91 -24.12 -6.16
C ASP A 50 13.56 -22.65 -6.45
N SER A 51 14.40 -21.72 -5.98
CA SER A 51 14.28 -20.29 -6.28
C SER A 51 15.63 -19.71 -6.66
N PHE A 52 15.62 -18.71 -7.54
CA PHE A 52 16.83 -18.00 -7.95
C PHE A 52 17.30 -16.99 -6.89
N ILE A 53 16.46 -16.66 -5.91
CA ILE A 53 16.86 -15.93 -4.71
C ILE A 53 16.94 -16.92 -3.53
N PRO A 54 18.03 -16.91 -2.74
CA PRO A 54 18.10 -17.77 -1.58
C PRO A 54 17.08 -17.32 -0.53
N ALA A 55 16.60 -18.30 0.25
CA ALA A 55 15.81 -18.02 1.44
C ALA A 55 16.60 -17.11 2.42
N ILE A 56 15.92 -16.12 2.98
CA ILE A 56 16.49 -15.13 3.89
C ILE A 56 16.01 -15.42 5.31
N GLN A 57 16.90 -15.90 6.17
CA GLN A 57 16.61 -16.10 7.61
C GLN A 57 17.26 -15.04 8.51
N SER A 58 18.00 -14.08 7.94
CA SER A 58 18.67 -13.03 8.72
C SER A 58 17.63 -12.13 9.41
N PRO A 59 17.61 -12.07 10.76
CA PRO A 59 16.63 -11.26 11.48
C PRO A 59 16.73 -9.78 11.12
N ALA A 60 17.94 -9.27 10.88
CA ALA A 60 18.16 -7.88 10.50
C ALA A 60 17.51 -7.53 9.15
N LEU A 61 17.60 -8.43 8.16
CA LEU A 61 16.97 -8.22 6.86
C LEU A 61 15.45 -8.33 6.94
N ILE A 62 14.92 -9.25 7.75
CA ILE A 62 13.48 -9.39 7.97
C ILE A 62 12.92 -8.12 8.64
N TRP A 63 13.57 -7.64 9.70
CA TRP A 63 13.19 -6.39 10.35
C TRP A 63 13.30 -5.18 9.44
N LEU A 64 14.35 -5.10 8.61
CA LEU A 64 14.50 -4.03 7.63
C LEU A 64 13.33 -4.01 6.65
N THR A 65 12.95 -5.17 6.10
CA THR A 65 11.81 -5.29 5.18
C THR A 65 10.50 -4.90 5.86
N LEU A 66 10.26 -5.38 7.09
CA LEU A 66 9.06 -5.04 7.86
C LEU A 66 8.97 -3.54 8.10
N VAL A 67 10.05 -2.91 8.61
CA VAL A 67 10.09 -1.47 8.89
C VAL A 67 9.88 -0.66 7.61
N LEU A 68 10.47 -1.08 6.49
CA LEU A 68 10.26 -0.45 5.20
C LEU A 68 8.80 -0.52 4.77
N VAL A 69 8.18 -1.70 4.82
CA VAL A 69 6.77 -1.89 4.43
C VAL A 69 5.84 -1.05 5.30
N VAL A 70 5.89 -1.24 6.62
CA VAL A 70 5.01 -0.53 7.56
C VAL A 70 5.25 0.98 7.52
N GLY A 71 6.52 1.41 7.37
CA GLY A 71 6.88 2.82 7.21
C GLY A 71 6.28 3.43 5.93
N LEU A 72 6.27 2.69 4.82
CA LEU A 72 5.63 3.13 3.58
C LEU A 72 4.10 3.12 3.66
N GLU A 73 3.48 2.20 4.40
CA GLU A 73 2.04 2.22 4.67
C GLU A 73 1.64 3.48 5.45
N PHE A 74 2.37 3.81 6.53
CA PHE A 74 2.17 5.08 7.24
C PHE A 74 2.38 6.29 6.32
N THR A 75 3.46 6.28 5.54
CA THR A 75 3.77 7.37 4.60
C THR A 75 2.65 7.56 3.59
N ALA A 76 2.13 6.48 2.98
CA ALA A 76 1.01 6.53 2.05
C ALA A 76 -0.24 7.12 2.71
N GLY A 77 -0.56 6.65 3.92
CA GLY A 77 -1.70 7.12 4.70
C GLY A 77 -1.63 8.60 5.06
N LEU A 78 -0.46 9.07 5.51
CA LEU A 78 -0.23 10.46 5.89
C LEU A 78 -0.21 11.40 4.68
N LEU A 79 0.37 10.97 3.55
CA LEU A 79 0.33 11.73 2.29
C LEU A 79 -1.12 11.85 1.79
N ALA A 80 -1.90 10.76 1.82
CA ALA A 80 -3.31 10.79 1.47
C ALA A 80 -4.12 11.69 2.42
N ALA A 81 -3.88 11.64 3.74
CA ALA A 81 -4.52 12.53 4.71
C ALA A 81 -4.25 14.00 4.39
N LYS A 82 -2.99 14.34 4.11
CA LYS A 82 -2.61 15.68 3.68
C LYS A 82 -3.30 16.06 2.37
N GLY A 83 -3.35 15.15 1.41
CA GLY A 83 -4.06 15.34 0.14
C GLY A 83 -5.55 15.64 0.33
N ALA A 84 -6.24 14.88 1.19
CA ALA A 84 -7.63 15.12 1.53
C ALA A 84 -7.83 16.51 2.15
N TRP A 85 -6.95 16.90 3.08
CA TRP A 85 -6.98 18.22 3.70
C TRP A 85 -6.78 19.34 2.68
N ASP A 86 -5.76 19.22 1.82
CA ASP A 86 -5.45 20.20 0.78
C ASP A 86 -6.66 20.36 -0.17
N LEU A 87 -7.24 19.25 -0.66
CA LEU A 87 -8.43 19.27 -1.52
C LEU A 87 -9.65 19.88 -0.82
N TRP A 88 -9.87 19.56 0.46
CA TRP A 88 -10.96 20.13 1.24
C TRP A 88 -10.83 21.64 1.38
N SER A 89 -9.61 22.15 1.63
CA SER A 89 -9.35 23.57 1.80
C SER A 89 -9.69 24.40 0.56
N VAL A 90 -9.52 23.83 -0.64
CA VAL A 90 -9.79 24.49 -1.93
C VAL A 90 -11.03 23.99 -2.65
N ARG A 91 -11.91 23.23 -1.98
CA ARG A 91 -13.07 22.57 -2.61
C ARG A 91 -14.01 23.51 -3.36
N LYS A 92 -14.09 24.79 -2.95
CA LYS A 92 -14.90 25.85 -3.59
C LYS A 92 -14.08 26.81 -4.47
N ALA A 93 -12.77 26.60 -4.60
CA ALA A 93 -11.89 27.43 -5.41
C ALA A 93 -12.04 27.12 -6.92
N PRO A 94 -11.46 27.94 -7.82
CA PRO A 94 -11.42 27.63 -9.24
C PRO A 94 -10.77 26.27 -9.55
N ALA A 95 -11.15 25.66 -10.67
CA ALA A 95 -10.68 24.34 -11.08
C ALA A 95 -9.15 24.21 -11.12
N ALA A 96 -8.44 25.25 -11.58
CA ALA A 96 -6.98 25.29 -11.58
C ALA A 96 -6.38 25.07 -10.18
N SER A 97 -6.93 25.73 -9.15
CA SER A 97 -6.48 25.58 -7.76
C SER A 97 -6.76 24.17 -7.21
N PHE A 98 -7.94 23.62 -7.52
CA PHE A 98 -8.29 22.26 -7.10
C PHE A 98 -7.39 21.21 -7.76
N ASN A 99 -7.10 21.36 -9.07
CA ASN A 99 -6.20 20.48 -9.79
C ASN A 99 -4.77 20.51 -9.22
N ALA A 100 -4.25 21.69 -8.85
CA ALA A 100 -2.95 21.82 -8.20
C ALA A 100 -2.89 21.16 -6.81
N ALA A 101 -3.98 21.19 -6.04
CA ALA A 101 -4.06 20.63 -4.69
C ALA A 101 -4.05 19.09 -4.64
N LYS A 102 -4.21 18.41 -5.77
CA LYS A 102 -4.23 16.93 -5.85
C LYS A 102 -2.89 16.27 -5.54
N LYS A 103 -1.78 17.02 -5.54
CA LYS A 103 -0.41 16.50 -5.44
C LYS A 103 -0.25 15.42 -4.36
N TYR A 104 -0.62 15.73 -3.11
CA TYR A 104 -0.41 14.80 -2.00
C TYR A 104 -1.38 13.61 -2.00
N ALA A 105 -2.60 13.80 -2.51
CA ALA A 105 -3.54 12.70 -2.70
C ALA A 105 -3.00 11.67 -3.69
N LEU A 106 -2.46 12.14 -4.82
CA LEU A 106 -1.84 11.28 -5.83
C LEU A 106 -0.55 10.62 -5.31
N LEU A 107 0.29 11.36 -4.58
CA LEU A 107 1.48 10.79 -3.95
C LEU A 107 1.12 9.68 -2.96
N GLY A 108 0.09 9.88 -2.12
CA GLY A 108 -0.39 8.83 -1.21
C GLY A 108 -0.86 7.57 -1.94
N CYS A 109 -1.61 7.72 -3.03
CA CYS A 109 -2.02 6.58 -3.86
C CYS A 109 -0.81 5.88 -4.51
N CYS A 110 0.16 6.63 -5.03
CA CYS A 110 1.38 6.07 -5.63
C CYS A 110 2.23 5.33 -4.60
N THR A 111 2.38 5.87 -3.38
CA THR A 111 3.09 5.17 -2.31
C THR A 111 2.37 3.87 -1.93
N GLY A 112 1.04 3.88 -1.87
CA GLY A 112 0.25 2.65 -1.70
C GLY A 112 0.47 1.63 -2.81
N LEU A 113 0.50 2.06 -4.08
CA LEU A 113 0.86 1.19 -5.21
C LEU A 113 2.27 0.60 -5.04
N ILE A 114 3.26 1.39 -4.62
CA ILE A 114 4.62 0.88 -4.35
C ILE A 114 4.60 -0.20 -3.27
N VAL A 115 3.81 -0.04 -2.21
CA VAL A 115 3.65 -1.07 -1.16
C VAL A 115 3.02 -2.33 -1.74
N TRP A 116 1.78 -2.26 -2.22
CA TRP A 116 1.00 -3.48 -2.48
C TRP A 116 1.22 -4.07 -3.87
N LEU A 117 1.40 -3.25 -4.91
CA LEU A 117 1.80 -3.75 -6.23
C LEU A 117 3.31 -4.04 -6.25
N GLY A 118 4.14 -3.13 -5.74
CA GLY A 118 5.59 -3.33 -5.71
C GLY A 118 6.01 -4.41 -4.71
N LEU A 119 5.98 -4.10 -3.42
CA LEU A 119 6.57 -4.96 -2.38
C LEU A 119 5.82 -6.28 -2.21
N PHE A 120 4.49 -6.27 -2.21
CA PHE A 120 3.74 -7.51 -2.03
C PHE A 120 3.57 -8.30 -3.34
N THR A 121 3.17 -7.67 -4.44
CA THR A 121 2.89 -8.44 -5.68
C THR A 121 4.17 -8.78 -6.45
N VAL A 122 5.06 -7.81 -6.69
CA VAL A 122 6.31 -8.07 -7.43
C VAL A 122 7.34 -8.77 -6.55
N PHE A 123 7.68 -8.23 -5.38
CA PHE A 123 8.71 -8.85 -4.53
C PHE A 123 8.16 -10.06 -3.76
N GLY A 124 7.06 -9.94 -3.02
CA GLY A 124 6.49 -11.07 -2.29
C GLY A 124 5.95 -12.18 -3.20
N GLY A 125 5.10 -11.79 -4.15
CA GLY A 125 4.41 -12.70 -5.09
C GLY A 125 5.34 -13.34 -6.10
N ALA A 126 6.06 -12.53 -6.90
CA ALA A 126 6.86 -13.08 -7.99
C ALA A 126 8.26 -13.52 -7.54
N LEU A 127 9.00 -12.68 -6.80
CA LEU A 127 10.38 -12.98 -6.39
C LEU A 127 10.44 -14.03 -5.27
N PHE A 128 9.65 -13.86 -4.19
CA PHE A 128 9.59 -14.79 -3.07
C PHE A 128 8.50 -15.86 -3.21
N GLN A 129 7.76 -15.88 -4.33
CA GLN A 129 6.78 -16.93 -4.63
C GLN A 129 5.76 -17.17 -3.51
N MET A 130 5.36 -16.13 -2.77
CA MET A 130 4.51 -16.28 -1.57
C MET A 130 3.14 -16.91 -1.85
N TRP A 131 2.69 -16.86 -3.11
CA TRP A 131 1.45 -17.49 -3.56
C TRP A 131 1.40 -19.02 -3.32
N GLN A 132 2.53 -19.68 -3.10
CA GLN A 132 2.60 -21.13 -2.89
C GLN A 132 1.97 -21.60 -1.57
N THR A 133 1.83 -20.71 -0.60
CA THR A 133 1.40 -21.04 0.77
C THR A 133 0.09 -20.34 1.09
N GLU A 134 -0.69 -20.88 2.04
CA GLU A 134 -1.96 -20.25 2.42
C GLU A 134 -1.75 -18.83 2.99
N ILE A 135 -0.74 -18.65 3.85
CA ILE A 135 -0.39 -17.35 4.44
C ILE A 135 0.01 -16.34 3.37
N GLY A 136 0.92 -16.73 2.46
CA GLY A 136 1.40 -15.84 1.42
C GLY A 136 0.36 -15.58 0.32
N ALA A 137 -0.47 -16.56 -0.03
CA ALA A 137 -1.60 -16.38 -0.93
C ALA A 137 -2.66 -15.43 -0.36
N GLY A 138 -2.96 -15.54 0.95
CA GLY A 138 -3.82 -14.60 1.66
C GLY A 138 -3.28 -13.17 1.61
N SER A 139 -1.97 -13.02 1.84
CA SER A 139 -1.28 -11.73 1.73
C SER A 139 -1.32 -11.16 0.32
N LEU A 140 -1.17 -12.01 -0.71
CA LEU A 140 -1.21 -11.60 -2.12
C LEU A 140 -2.62 -11.14 -2.54
N ALA A 141 -3.65 -11.87 -2.10
CA ALA A 141 -5.04 -11.50 -2.34
C ALA A 141 -5.40 -10.16 -1.67
N GLY A 142 -4.95 -9.93 -0.43
CA GLY A 142 -5.11 -8.65 0.25
C GLY A 142 -4.39 -7.51 -0.49
N ALA A 143 -3.13 -7.73 -0.89
CA ALA A 143 -2.36 -6.75 -1.64
C ALA A 143 -3.05 -6.36 -2.97
N PHE A 144 -3.63 -7.32 -3.68
CA PHE A 144 -4.42 -7.03 -4.89
C PHE A 144 -5.55 -6.04 -4.63
N GLN A 145 -6.33 -6.25 -3.57
CA GLN A 145 -7.44 -5.36 -3.22
C GLN A 145 -6.94 -3.94 -2.94
N PHE A 146 -5.83 -3.80 -2.22
CA PHE A 146 -5.31 -2.48 -1.82
C PHE A 146 -4.65 -1.73 -2.96
N PHE A 147 -3.81 -2.38 -3.78
CA PHE A 147 -3.21 -1.68 -4.92
C PHE A 147 -4.28 -1.31 -5.96
N MET A 148 -5.31 -2.14 -6.15
CA MET A 148 -6.42 -1.80 -7.05
C MET A 148 -7.24 -0.62 -6.53
N ALA A 149 -7.50 -0.56 -5.22
CA ALA A 149 -8.14 0.60 -4.59
C ALA A 149 -7.30 1.88 -4.79
N CYS A 150 -5.99 1.83 -4.51
CA CYS A 150 -5.09 2.95 -4.75
C CYS A 150 -5.06 3.38 -6.22
N GLY A 151 -4.98 2.43 -7.16
CA GLY A 151 -4.96 2.70 -8.59
C GLY A 151 -6.26 3.34 -9.09
N LEU A 152 -7.41 2.81 -8.67
CA LEU A 152 -8.71 3.36 -9.03
C LEU A 152 -8.88 4.79 -8.51
N VAL A 153 -8.56 5.02 -7.23
CA VAL A 153 -8.65 6.37 -6.63
C VAL A 153 -7.63 7.32 -7.26
N PHE A 154 -6.43 6.86 -7.59
CA PHE A 154 -5.46 7.65 -8.36
C PHE A 154 -6.07 8.16 -9.66
N PHE A 155 -6.67 7.29 -10.49
CA PHE A 155 -7.26 7.70 -11.75
C PHE A 155 -8.43 8.67 -11.56
N ILE A 156 -9.35 8.40 -10.62
CA ILE A 156 -10.49 9.27 -10.31
C ILE A 156 -10.03 10.66 -9.86
N VAL A 157 -9.05 10.73 -8.97
CA VAL A 157 -8.54 12.00 -8.44
C VAL A 157 -7.75 12.74 -9.53
N ASN A 158 -6.94 12.03 -10.32
CA ASN A 158 -6.12 12.59 -11.38
C ASN A 158 -6.96 13.19 -12.52
N SER A 159 -8.17 12.66 -12.79
CA SER A 159 -9.06 13.25 -13.78
C SER A 159 -9.28 14.75 -13.52
N PRO A 160 -9.08 15.63 -14.52
CA PRO A 160 -9.14 17.07 -14.33
C PRO A 160 -10.50 17.50 -13.79
N ASP A 161 -10.47 18.55 -12.98
CA ASP A 161 -11.68 19.31 -12.64
C ASP A 161 -11.85 20.44 -13.65
N GLU A 162 -13.10 20.75 -14.00
CA GLU A 162 -13.51 21.81 -14.94
C GLU A 162 -14.14 22.99 -14.19
#